data_AF-A0A519TP30-F1
#
_entry.id   AF-A0A519TP30-F1
#
_cell.length_a   1.000
_cell.length_b   1.000
_cell.length_c   1.000
_cell.angle_alpha   90.00
_cell.angle_beta   90.00
_cell.angle_gamma   90.00
#
_symmetry.space_group_name_H-M   'P 1'
#
loop_
_entity.id
_entity.type
_entity.pdbx_description
1 polymer ?
#
loop_
_entity_poly.entity_id
_entity_poly.type
_entity_poly.pdbx_seq_one_letter_code
_entity_poly.pdbx_strand_id
1 'polypeptide(L)'
;LPMHKLAIILFVLVGFIINVYGHLGYETAPKWLRKSFLFEIINTSVHHNLHHSKFNGNYGLYFRIWDRLCKTENPDYVKEYDRVQTNRFGVEN
;
A
#
# COMPACT_ATOMS: atom_id res chain seq x y z
N LEU A 1 18.77 24.19 -3.77
CA LEU A 1 18.37 24.39 -2.36
C LEU A 1 19.31 23.58 -1.48
N PRO A 2 19.86 24.13 -0.38
CA PRO A 2 20.64 23.33 0.55
C PRO A 2 19.73 22.28 1.20
N MET A 3 20.17 21.02 1.20
CA MET A 3 19.43 19.89 1.80
C MET A 3 20.35 19.15 2.77
N HIS A 4 19.78 18.77 3.92
CA HIS A 4 20.51 18.01 4.92
C HIS A 4 20.80 16.60 4.41
N LYS A 5 22.06 16.13 4.49
CA LYS A 5 22.47 14.82 3.95
C LYS A 5 21.62 13.66 4.48
N LEU A 6 21.31 13.67 5.78
CA LEU A 6 20.46 12.65 6.39
C LEU A 6 19.05 12.63 5.80
N ALA A 7 18.49 13.78 5.43
CA ALA A 7 17.15 13.85 4.85
C ALA A 7 17.13 13.19 3.47
N ILE A 8 18.18 13.40 2.66
CA ILE A 8 18.32 12.76 1.36
C ILE A 8 18.43 11.25 1.52
N ILE A 9 19.30 10.79 2.43
CA ILE A 9 19.48 9.35 2.68
C ILE A 9 18.17 8.71 3.14
N LEU A 10 17.48 9.32 4.10
CA LEU A 10 16.22 8.79 4.61
C LEU A 10 15.14 8.78 3.52
N PHE A 11 15.03 9.84 2.73
CA PHE A 11 14.08 9.93 1.63
C PHE A 11 14.32 8.82 0.59
N VAL A 12 15.57 8.59 0.20
CA VAL A 12 15.95 7.54 -0.74
C VAL A 12 15.67 6.16 -0.17
N LEU A 13 16.04 5.90 1.08
CA LEU A 13 15.82 4.60 1.72
C LEU A 13 14.33 4.29 1.89
N VAL A 14 13.54 5.25 2.39
CA VAL A 14 12.09 5.08 2.55
C VAL A 14 11.42 4.90 1.20
N GLY A 15 11.77 5.74 0.22
CA GLY A 15 11.26 5.61 -1.15
C GLY A 15 11.60 4.24 -1.76
N PHE A 16 12.83 3.76 -1.57
CA PHE A 16 13.26 2.45 -2.03
C PHE A 16 12.42 1.32 -1.41
N ILE A 17 12.24 1.31 -0.09
CA ILE A 17 11.42 0.32 0.62
C ILE A 17 9.99 0.31 0.10
N ILE A 18 9.38 1.49 -0.08
CA ILE A 18 8.01 1.63 -0.58
C ILE A 18 7.89 1.12 -2.01
N ASN A 19 8.84 1.45 -2.89
CA ASN A 19 8.85 0.96 -4.27
C ASN A 19 9.00 -0.56 -4.32
N VAL A 20 9.94 -1.13 -3.56
CA VAL A 20 10.13 -2.59 -3.50
C VAL A 20 8.86 -3.28 -3.01
N TYR A 21 8.26 -2.80 -1.91
CA TYR A 21 7.06 -3.40 -1.35
C TYR A 21 5.84 -3.27 -2.28
N GLY A 22 5.62 -2.09 -2.88
CA GLY A 22 4.54 -1.84 -3.82
C GLY A 22 4.61 -2.71 -5.07
N HIS A 23 5.82 -3.00 -5.56
CA HIS A 23 6.06 -3.79 -6.77
C HIS A 23 6.48 -5.24 -6.52
N LEU A 24 6.43 -5.71 -5.27
CA LEU A 24 6.87 -7.06 -4.92
C LEU A 24 6.03 -8.15 -5.60
N GLY A 25 4.79 -7.84 -5.97
CA GLY A 25 3.82 -8.82 -6.49
C GLY A 25 3.26 -9.76 -5.41
N TYR A 26 3.72 -9.62 -4.15
CA TYR A 26 3.26 -10.38 -3.00
C TYR A 26 2.88 -9.44 -1.87
N GLU A 27 1.78 -9.76 -1.20
CA GLU A 27 1.41 -9.08 0.03
C GLU A 27 2.22 -9.68 1.20
N THR A 28 2.96 -8.86 1.92
CA THR A 28 3.78 -9.28 3.07
C THR A 28 3.30 -8.67 4.39
N ALA A 29 2.34 -7.73 4.34
CA ALA A 29 1.75 -7.14 5.53
C ALA A 29 1.26 -8.20 6.52
N PRO A 30 1.43 -7.95 7.83
CA PRO A 30 0.94 -8.84 8.87
C PRO A 30 -0.59 -8.80 8.97
N LYS A 31 -1.21 -9.90 9.44
CA LYS A 31 -2.68 -10.03 9.61
C LYS A 31 -3.32 -8.85 10.35
N TRP A 32 -2.67 -8.39 11.42
CA TRP A 32 -3.21 -7.33 12.28
C TRP A 32 -3.36 -6.00 11.54
N LEU A 33 -2.60 -5.78 10.45
CA LEU A 33 -2.66 -4.52 9.71
C LEU A 33 -4.09 -4.24 9.28
N ARG A 34 -4.78 -5.24 8.72
CA ARG A 34 -6.16 -5.12 8.19
C ARG A 34 -7.18 -4.57 9.19
N LYS A 35 -7.00 -4.88 10.47
CA LYS A 35 -7.90 -4.49 11.58
C LYS A 35 -7.40 -3.22 12.29
N SER A 36 -6.31 -2.62 11.84
CA SER A 36 -5.67 -1.46 12.47
C SER A 36 -6.00 -0.16 11.75
N PHE A 37 -5.87 0.96 12.46
CA PHE A 37 -5.96 2.30 11.88
C PHE A 37 -4.91 2.56 10.79
N LEU A 38 -3.75 1.90 10.86
CA LEU A 38 -2.69 2.06 9.86
C LEU A 38 -3.12 1.61 8.46
N PHE A 39 -3.99 0.59 8.35
CA PHE A 39 -4.49 0.13 7.04
C PHE A 39 -5.25 1.22 6.29
N GLU A 40 -5.85 2.17 7.01
CA GLU A 40 -6.58 3.30 6.44
C GLU A 40 -5.64 4.41 5.94
N ILE A 41 -4.34 4.33 6.26
CA ILE A 41 -3.34 5.36 5.99
C ILE A 41 -2.29 4.91 4.98
N ILE A 42 -1.74 3.72 5.16
CA ILE A 42 -0.59 3.24 4.37
C ILE A 42 -1.05 2.44 3.16
N ASN A 43 -0.24 2.50 2.11
CA ASN A 43 -0.43 1.64 0.95
C ASN A 43 0.09 0.23 1.22
N THR A 44 -0.56 -0.74 0.60
CA THR A 44 -0.15 -2.15 0.63
C THR A 44 0.32 -2.58 -0.75
N SER A 45 0.97 -3.75 -0.85
CA SER A 45 1.37 -4.28 -2.16
C SER A 45 0.14 -4.51 -3.04
N VAL A 46 -0.97 -4.98 -2.44
CA VAL A 46 -2.25 -5.14 -3.16
C VAL A 46 -2.79 -3.80 -3.68
N HIS A 47 -2.70 -2.72 -2.91
CA HIS A 47 -3.19 -1.38 -3.33
C HIS A 47 -2.51 -0.93 -4.62
N HIS A 48 -1.18 -1.03 -4.64
CA HIS A 48 -0.35 -0.62 -5.78
C HIS A 48 -0.45 -1.59 -6.96
N ASN A 49 -0.54 -2.90 -6.71
CA ASN A 49 -0.76 -3.87 -7.78
C ASN A 49 -2.12 -3.66 -8.46
N LEU A 50 -3.15 -3.26 -7.71
CA LEU A 50 -4.45 -2.96 -8.29
C LEU A 50 -4.39 -1.70 -9.18
N HIS A 51 -3.59 -0.70 -8.83
CA HIS A 51 -3.26 0.41 -9.71
C HIS A 51 -2.66 -0.08 -11.03
N HIS A 52 -1.65 -0.95 -10.99
CA HIS A 52 -1.05 -1.53 -12.20
C HIS A 52 -1.96 -2.48 -12.98
N SER A 53 -2.96 -3.09 -12.33
CA SER A 53 -3.88 -4.00 -13.01
C SER A 53 -5.00 -3.26 -13.74
N LYS A 54 -5.50 -2.17 -13.15
CA LYS A 54 -6.70 -1.46 -13.63
C LYS A 54 -6.42 -0.06 -14.18
N PHE A 55 -5.31 0.55 -13.77
CA PHE A 55 -4.87 1.91 -14.13
C PHE A 55 -5.94 2.99 -13.93
N ASN A 56 -6.91 2.75 -13.06
CA ASN A 56 -7.99 3.66 -12.74
C ASN A 56 -8.21 3.68 -11.23
N GLY A 57 -7.41 4.51 -10.57
CA GLY A 57 -7.39 4.67 -9.12
C GLY A 57 -6.09 4.21 -8.45
N ASN A 58 -6.07 4.32 -7.12
CA ASN A 58 -4.95 3.95 -6.25
C ASN A 58 -3.64 4.67 -6.64
N TYR A 59 -3.71 5.98 -6.84
CA TYR A 59 -2.60 6.80 -7.33
C TYR A 59 -1.57 7.19 -6.26
N GLY A 60 -1.94 7.08 -4.98
CA GLY A 60 -1.03 7.42 -3.89
C GLY A 60 0.16 6.47 -3.86
N LEU A 61 1.39 7.01 -3.80
CA LEU A 61 2.61 6.22 -3.60
C LEU A 61 2.88 5.96 -2.11
N TYR A 62 2.82 7.00 -1.29
CA TYR A 62 3.19 6.93 0.14
C TYR A 62 1.99 6.68 1.06
N PHE A 63 0.85 7.31 0.76
CA PHE A 63 -0.32 7.30 1.63
C PHE A 63 -1.59 7.07 0.84
N ARG A 64 -2.39 6.14 1.36
CA ARG A 64 -3.74 5.77 0.90
C ARG A 64 -4.77 6.88 1.16
N ILE A 65 -4.52 7.73 2.16
CA ILE A 65 -5.45 8.81 2.55
C ILE A 65 -5.80 9.70 1.35
N TRP A 66 -4.82 10.01 0.50
CA TRP A 66 -5.03 10.88 -0.66
C TRP A 66 -6.03 10.30 -1.65
N ASP A 67 -5.95 8.99 -1.90
CA ASP A 67 -6.89 8.31 -2.80
C ASP A 67 -8.32 8.36 -2.25
N ARG A 68 -8.49 8.27 -0.93
CA ARG A 68 -9.82 8.38 -0.29
C ARG A 68 -10.37 9.80 -0.31
N LEU A 69 -9.55 10.79 0.03
CA LEU A 69 -9.93 12.20 -0.01
C LEU A 69 -10.31 12.65 -1.43
N CYS A 70 -9.55 12.20 -2.42
CA CYS A 70 -9.77 12.52 -3.82
C CYS A 70 -10.76 11.58 -4.53
N LYS A 71 -11.35 10.60 -3.82
CA LYS A 71 -12.28 9.59 -4.37
C LYS A 71 -11.72 8.83 -5.57
N THR A 72 -10.44 8.49 -5.49
CA THR A 72 -9.69 7.73 -6.48
C THR A 72 -9.21 6.38 -5.95
N GLU A 73 -9.58 5.99 -4.73
CA GLU A 73 -9.39 4.62 -4.28
C GLU A 73 -10.29 3.68 -5.06
N ASN A 74 -9.70 2.59 -5.56
CA ASN A 74 -10.43 1.56 -6.26
C ASN A 74 -11.42 0.88 -5.28
N PRO A 75 -12.72 0.78 -5.63
CA PRO A 75 -13.74 0.25 -4.74
C PRO A 75 -13.52 -1.23 -4.36
N ASP A 76 -12.80 -2.00 -5.17
CA ASP A 76 -12.51 -3.41 -4.93
C ASP A 76 -11.26 -3.63 -4.06
N TYR A 77 -10.51 -2.57 -3.70
CA TYR A 77 -9.23 -2.71 -2.99
C TYR A 77 -9.34 -3.57 -1.73
N VAL A 78 -10.29 -3.25 -0.85
CA VAL A 78 -10.44 -3.96 0.44
C VAL A 78 -10.80 -5.43 0.20
N LYS A 79 -11.68 -5.69 -0.76
CA LYS A 79 -12.09 -7.05 -1.14
C LYS A 79 -10.91 -7.86 -1.68
N GLU A 80 -10.09 -7.28 -2.56
CA GLU A 80 -8.90 -7.95 -3.09
C GLU A 80 -7.84 -8.17 -2.02
N TYR A 81 -7.64 -7.20 -1.13
CA TYR A 81 -6.73 -7.36 0.00
C TYR A 81 -7.17 -8.50 0.91
N ASP A 82 -8.46 -8.57 1.26
CA ASP A 82 -9.02 -9.62 2.09
C ASP A 82 -8.89 -11.00 1.41
N ARG A 83 -9.17 -11.10 0.10
CA ARG A 83 -8.97 -12.32 -0.69
C ARG A 83 -7.51 -12.81 -0.62
N VAL A 84 -6.55 -11.91 -0.80
CA VAL A 84 -5.11 -12.24 -0.73
C VAL A 84 -4.71 -12.68 0.68
N GLN A 85 -5.21 -12.00 1.72
CA GLN A 85 -4.93 -12.37 3.11
C GLN A 85 -5.52 -13.74 3.47
N THR A 86 -6.76 -14.04 3.07
CA THR A 86 -7.37 -15.36 3.25
C THR A 86 -6.54 -16.45 2.56
N ASN A 87 -6.05 -16.21 1.34
CA ASN A 87 -5.18 -17.17 0.66
C ASN A 87 -3.85 -17.41 1.39
N ARG A 88 -3.30 -16.39 2.05
CA ARG A 88 -2.04 -16.50 2.80
C ARG A 88 -2.19 -17.18 4.15
N PHE A 89 -3.36 -17.04 4.78
CA PHE A 89 -3.52 -17.34 6.19
C PHE A 89 -4.69 -18.28 6.53
N GLY A 90 -5.48 -18.68 5.55
CA GLY A 90 -6.70 -19.46 5.73
C GLY A 90 -7.93 -18.61 6.10
N VAL A 91 -9.09 -19.26 6.10
CA VAL A 91 -10.33 -18.70 6.68
C VAL A 91 -10.21 -18.85 8.20
N GLU A 92 -10.26 -17.75 8.94
CA GLU A 92 -10.44 -17.84 10.40
C GLU A 92 -11.90 -18.27 10.64
N ASN A 93 -12.08 -19.47 11.21
CA ASN A 93 -13.37 -19.99 11.67
C ASN A 93 -13.91 -19.19 12.85
#